data_AF-A0A947MQF9-F1
#
_entry.id   AF-A0A947MQF9-F1
#
_cell.length_a   1.000
_cell.length_b   1.000
_cell.length_c   1.000
_cell.angle_alpha   90.00
_cell.angle_beta   90.00
_cell.angle_gamma   90.00
#
_symmetry.space_group_name_H-M   'P 1'
#
loop_
_entity.id
_entity.type
_entity.pdbx_description
1 polymer ?
#
loop_
_entity_poly.entity_id
_entity_poly.type
_entity_poly.pdbx_seq_one_letter_code
_entity_poly.pdbx_strand_id
1 'polypeptide(L)'
;MGRRFELPKATGRSPDAPAITLTRKQVLGLYNQNNREDPRARMCETVENWFVRFVTSEGWSGASITKDVRGVCSGAVLAVTMPHIAKLARERHAELYQPLLMASRSE
;
A
#
# COMPACT_ATOMS: atom_id res chain seq x y z
N MET A 1 1.35 22.10 -11.91
CA MET A 1 1.42 20.62 -12.06
C MET A 1 0.74 19.98 -10.86
N GLY A 2 -0.17 19.03 -11.08
CA GLY A 2 -0.88 18.35 -9.99
C GLY A 2 0.06 17.44 -9.19
N ARG A 3 -0.10 17.42 -7.87
CA ARG A 3 0.67 16.56 -6.95
C ARG A 3 0.56 15.10 -7.39
N ARG A 4 1.70 14.40 -7.49
CA ARG A 4 1.72 12.95 -7.74
C ARG A 4 0.97 12.23 -6.61
N PHE A 5 0.30 11.15 -6.96
CA PHE A 5 -0.38 10.34 -5.95
C PHE A 5 0.62 9.30 -5.51
N GLU A 6 0.90 9.25 -4.21
CA GLU A 6 1.85 8.29 -3.66
C GLU A 6 1.10 7.30 -2.79
N LEU A 7 1.40 6.02 -2.99
CA LEU A 7 0.89 4.99 -2.11
C LEU A 7 1.63 5.11 -0.77
N PRO A 8 0.91 5.18 0.37
CA PRO A 8 1.54 5.13 1.67
C PRO A 8 2.28 3.80 1.84
N LYS A 9 3.47 3.83 2.46
CA LYS A 9 4.23 2.60 2.74
C LYS A 9 3.59 1.80 3.87
N ALA A 10 3.53 0.48 3.71
CA ALA A 10 3.04 -0.44 4.74
C ALA A 10 3.94 -0.49 5.99
N THR A 11 5.26 -0.32 5.81
CA THR A 11 6.28 -0.36 6.87
C THR A 11 6.19 0.77 7.91
N GLY A 12 5.39 1.80 7.65
CA GLY A 12 5.14 2.90 8.58
C GLY A 12 3.94 2.69 9.49
N ARG A 13 3.29 1.52 9.46
CA ARG A 13 2.05 1.26 10.22
C ARG A 13 2.35 0.64 11.58
N SER A 14 1.67 1.17 12.59
CA SER A 14 1.68 0.66 13.97
C SER A 14 0.55 -0.37 14.14
N PRO A 15 0.66 -1.32 15.08
CA PRO A 15 -0.46 -2.16 15.51
C PRO A 15 -1.73 -1.36 15.85
N ASP A 16 -1.60 -0.14 16.39
CA ASP A 16 -2.72 0.75 16.72
C ASP A 16 -3.35 1.45 15.50
N ALA A 17 -2.65 1.48 14.36
CA ALA A 17 -3.11 2.08 13.12
C ALA A 17 -2.77 1.18 11.91
N PRO A 18 -3.37 -0.02 11.83
CA PRO A 18 -3.00 -1.04 10.85
C PRO A 18 -3.59 -0.79 9.46
N ALA A 19 -4.52 0.17 9.34
CA ALA A 19 -5.25 0.45 8.12
C ALA A 19 -5.19 1.92 7.70
N ILE A 20 -5.37 2.18 6.42
CA ILE A 20 -5.50 3.51 5.84
C ILE A 20 -6.59 3.52 4.78
N THR A 21 -7.38 4.59 4.77
CA THR A 21 -8.37 4.84 3.74
C THR A 21 -7.77 5.75 2.67
N LEU A 22 -7.97 5.36 1.41
CA LEU A 22 -7.70 6.17 0.24
C LEU A 22 -9.01 6.54 -0.44
N THR A 23 -9.06 7.77 -0.93
CA THR A 23 -10.19 8.28 -1.71
C THR A 23 -10.17 7.68 -3.12
N ARG A 24 -11.35 7.59 -3.75
CA ARG A 24 -11.48 7.19 -5.16
C ARG A 24 -10.52 7.94 -6.10
N LYS A 25 -10.35 9.25 -5.88
CA LYS A 25 -9.46 10.09 -6.70
C LYS A 25 -8.00 9.66 -6.60
N GLN A 26 -7.55 9.28 -5.41
CA GLN A 26 -6.18 8.78 -5.20
C GLN A 26 -5.96 7.46 -5.91
N VAL A 27 -6.91 6.52 -5.80
CA VAL A 27 -6.81 5.20 -6.47
C VAL A 27 -6.77 5.36 -7.99
N LEU A 28 -7.68 6.16 -8.56
CA LEU A 28 -7.71 6.44 -9.99
C LEU A 28 -6.44 7.15 -10.46
N GLY A 29 -5.94 8.09 -9.65
CA GLY A 29 -4.71 8.81 -9.93
C GLY A 29 -3.47 7.92 -9.94
N LEU A 30 -3.36 6.98 -8.99
CA LEU A 30 -2.31 5.96 -8.96
C LEU A 30 -2.36 5.07 -10.20
N TYR A 31 -3.56 4.60 -10.57
CA TYR A 31 -3.75 3.78 -11.77
C TYR A 31 -3.29 4.53 -13.04
N ASN A 32 -3.77 5.76 -13.24
CA ASN A 32 -3.45 6.56 -14.42
C ASN A 32 -1.96 7.00 -14.48
N GLN A 33 -1.27 7.08 -13.34
CA GLN A 33 0.16 7.37 -13.30
C GLN A 33 0.99 6.19 -13.79
N ASN A 34 0.57 4.96 -13.47
CA ASN A 34 1.26 3.73 -13.85
C ASN A 34 0.80 3.19 -15.22
N ASN A 35 -0.39 3.58 -15.68
CA ASN A 35 -0.99 3.14 -16.95
C ASN A 35 -1.29 4.37 -17.82
N ARG A 36 -0.26 4.94 -18.45
CA ARG A 36 -0.40 6.15 -19.27
C ARG A 36 -1.07 5.90 -20.63
N GLU A 37 -1.01 4.66 -21.11
CA GLU A 37 -1.53 4.27 -22.42
C GLU A 37 -3.04 3.98 -22.38
N ASP A 38 -3.58 3.60 -21.22
CA ASP A 38 -5.00 3.30 -21.02
C ASP A 38 -5.55 4.00 -19.76
N PRO A 39 -5.62 5.35 -19.73
CA PRO A 39 -6.12 6.06 -18.58
C PRO A 39 -7.63 5.82 -18.40
N ARG A 40 -8.05 5.63 -17.16
CA ARG A 40 -9.46 5.42 -16.80
C ARG A 40 -10.03 6.67 -16.13
N ALA A 41 -11.23 7.06 -16.56
CA ALA A 41 -11.99 8.17 -15.96
C ALA A 41 -12.83 7.74 -14.75
N ARG A 42 -13.14 6.45 -14.64
CA ARG A 42 -13.96 5.88 -13.58
C ARG A 42 -13.27 4.64 -13.00
N MET A 43 -13.54 4.41 -11.73
CA MET A 43 -13.20 3.16 -11.05
C MET A 43 -14.07 2.05 -11.66
N CYS A 44 -13.44 1.14 -12.38
CA CYS A 44 -14.03 -0.05 -12.99
C CYS A 44 -13.29 -1.29 -12.48
N GLU A 45 -13.84 -2.47 -12.71
CA GLU A 45 -13.28 -3.74 -12.22
C GLU A 45 -11.79 -3.92 -12.55
N THR A 46 -11.35 -3.48 -13.74
CA THR A 46 -9.93 -3.48 -14.12
C THR A 46 -9.06 -2.66 -13.17
N VAL A 47 -9.51 -1.47 -12.79
CA VAL A 47 -8.81 -0.60 -11.83
C VAL A 47 -8.85 -1.22 -10.43
N GLU A 48 -9.97 -1.83 -10.04
CA GLU A 48 -10.12 -2.53 -8.76
C GLU A 48 -9.11 -3.69 -8.63
N ASN A 49 -9.11 -4.58 -9.61
CA ASN A 49 -8.22 -5.75 -9.64
C ASN A 49 -6.75 -5.34 -9.74
N TRP A 50 -6.44 -4.33 -10.55
CA TRP A 50 -5.10 -3.76 -10.60
C TRP A 50 -4.66 -3.22 -9.24
N PHE A 51 -5.54 -2.46 -8.58
CA PHE A 51 -5.20 -1.80 -7.31
C PHE A 51 -4.92 -2.81 -6.20
N VAL A 52 -5.73 -3.87 -6.08
CA VAL A 52 -5.50 -4.95 -5.11
C VAL A 52 -4.15 -5.64 -5.33
N ARG A 53 -3.77 -5.88 -6.58
CA ARG A 53 -2.47 -6.49 -6.92
C ARG A 53 -1.32 -5.53 -6.62
N PHE A 54 -1.47 -4.27 -7.02
CA PHE A 54 -0.47 -3.23 -6.81
C PHE A 54 -0.16 -3.02 -5.32
N VAL A 55 -1.19 -2.97 -4.46
CA VAL A 55 -0.95 -2.76 -3.02
C VAL A 55 -0.28 -3.96 -2.37
N THR A 56 -0.61 -5.17 -2.83
CA THR A 56 -0.01 -6.40 -2.32
C THR A 56 1.48 -6.48 -2.73
N SER A 57 1.84 -6.04 -3.94
CA SER A 57 3.26 -5.91 -4.34
C SER A 57 4.02 -4.85 -3.56
N GLU A 58 3.32 -3.82 -3.07
CA GLU A 58 3.89 -2.73 -2.25
C GLU A 58 3.95 -3.08 -0.75
N GLY A 59 3.69 -4.34 -0.38
CA GLY A 59 3.85 -4.85 0.98
C GLY A 59 2.61 -4.70 1.88
N TRP A 60 1.46 -4.31 1.34
CA TRP A 60 0.19 -4.39 2.07
C TRP A 60 -0.34 -5.82 2.11
N SER A 61 -1.06 -6.21 3.17
CA SER A 61 -1.69 -7.52 3.23
C SER A 61 -2.89 -7.64 2.29
N GLY A 62 -3.51 -6.51 1.95
CA GLY A 62 -4.58 -6.45 0.95
C GLY A 62 -5.27 -5.08 0.89
N ALA A 63 -6.15 -4.93 -0.09
CA ALA A 63 -7.08 -3.81 -0.22
C ALA A 63 -8.51 -4.32 -0.23
N SER A 64 -9.41 -3.57 0.41
CA SER A 64 -10.85 -3.71 0.26
C SER A 64 -11.42 -2.43 -0.33
N ILE A 65 -12.30 -2.56 -1.33
CA ILE A 65 -12.90 -1.42 -2.01
C ILE A 65 -14.26 -1.15 -1.40
N THR A 66 -14.43 0.06 -0.85
CA THR A 66 -15.68 0.47 -0.23
C THR A 66 -16.64 0.95 -1.31
N LYS A 67 -17.75 0.25 -1.47
CA LYS A 67 -18.86 0.61 -2.35
C LYS A 67 -19.98 1.23 -1.52
N ASP A 68 -20.54 2.33 -2.01
CA ASP A 68 -21.73 2.97 -1.43
C ASP A 68 -22.97 2.07 -1.57
N VAL A 69 -24.06 2.43 -0.89
CA VAL A 69 -25.37 1.75 -1.01
C VAL A 69 -25.89 1.69 -2.46
N ARG A 70 -25.42 2.62 -3.30
CA ARG A 70 -25.71 2.69 -4.74
C ARG A 70 -24.77 1.85 -5.62
N GLY A 71 -23.89 1.05 -5.02
CA GLY A 71 -22.88 0.26 -5.73
C GLY A 71 -21.72 1.08 -6.34
N VAL A 72 -21.62 2.37 -6.01
CA VAL A 72 -20.58 3.26 -6.52
C VAL A 72 -19.35 3.20 -5.62
N CYS A 73 -18.17 3.07 -6.20
CA CYS A 73 -16.92 3.01 -5.42
C CYS A 73 -16.61 4.38 -4.79
N SER A 74 -16.59 4.42 -3.46
CA SER A 74 -16.36 5.62 -2.65
C SER A 74 -14.87 5.78 -2.28
N GLY A 75 -14.16 4.66 -2.14
CA GLY A 75 -12.74 4.63 -1.80
C GLY A 75 -12.20 3.22 -1.66
N ALA A 76 -10.98 3.12 -1.13
CA ALA A 76 -10.36 1.85 -0.81
C ALA A 76 -9.75 1.91 0.59
N VAL A 77 -9.83 0.81 1.33
CA VAL A 77 -9.17 0.62 2.62
C VAL A 77 -8.04 -0.37 2.42
N LEU A 78 -6.83 0.05 2.78
CA LEU A 78 -5.64 -0.79 2.82
C LEU A 78 -5.43 -1.26 4.24
N ALA A 79 -5.14 -2.53 4.44
CA ALA A 79 -4.88 -3.08 5.76
C ALA A 79 -3.60 -3.91 5.76
N VAL A 80 -2.87 -3.83 6.87
CA VAL A 80 -1.76 -4.72 7.19
C VAL A 80 -2.24 -5.65 8.30
N THR A 81 -2.09 -6.95 8.11
CA THR A 81 -2.44 -7.96 9.12
C THR A 81 -1.33 -8.05 10.18
N MET A 82 -1.70 -8.30 11.44
CA MET A 82 -0.75 -8.49 12.55
C MET A 82 0.45 -9.42 12.25
N PRO A 83 0.31 -10.61 11.63
CA PRO A 83 1.46 -11.43 11.26
C PRO A 83 2.39 -10.75 10.26
N HIS A 84 1.86 -9.89 9.39
CA HIS A 84 2.64 -9.14 8.41
C HIS A 84 3.36 -7.94 9.07
N ILE A 85 2.72 -7.24 10.02
CA ILE A 85 3.36 -6.20 10.84
C ILE A 85 4.53 -6.81 11.64
N ALA A 86 4.33 -7.98 12.26
CA ALA A 86 5.38 -8.68 12.98
C ALA A 86 6.55 -9.10 12.08
N LYS A 87 6.28 -9.51 10.83
CA LYS A 87 7.31 -9.79 9.83
C LYS A 87 8.09 -8.54 9.43
N LEU A 88 7.38 -7.44 9.10
CA LEU A 88 8.00 -6.16 8.73
C LEU A 88 8.83 -5.57 9.89
N ALA A 89 8.37 -5.71 11.14
CA ALA A 89 9.10 -5.29 12.33
C ALA A 89 10.40 -6.10 12.52
N ARG A 90 10.38 -7.41 12.24
CA ARG A 90 11.57 -8.28 12.29
C ARG A 90 12.58 -7.94 11.20
N GLU A 91 12.14 -7.68 9.98
CA GLU A 91 13.01 -7.28 8.86
C GLU A 91 13.70 -5.94 9.15
N ARG A 92 12.95 -4.96 9.65
CA ARG A 92 13.51 -3.65 10.03
C ARG A 92 14.48 -3.74 11.21
N HIS A 93 14.25 -4.65 12.16
CA HIS A 93 15.18 -4.94 13.25
C HIS A 93 16.46 -5.63 12.74
N ALA A 94 16.38 -6.46 11.70
CA ALA A 94 17.55 -7.10 11.09
C ALA A 94 18.44 -6.09 10.34
N GLU A 95 17.85 -5.13 9.62
CA GLU A 95 18.61 -4.07 8.93
C GLU A 95 19.33 -3.13 9.90
N LEU A 96 18.73 -2.82 11.06
CA LEU A 96 19.36 -1.96 12.07
C LEU A 96 20.53 -2.64 12.81
N TYR A 97 20.58 -3.98 12.85
CA TYR A 97 21.63 -4.74 13.55
C TYR A 97 22.74 -5.28 12.63
N GLN A 98 22.53 -5.37 11.31
CA GLN A 98 23.56 -5.84 10.38
C GLN A 98 24.89 -5.06 10.41
N PRO A 99 24.94 -3.72 10.48
CA PRO A 99 26.22 -3.01 10.55
C PRO A 99 26.95 -3.22 11.89
N LEU A 100 26.23 -3.49 12.98
CA LEU A 100 26.82 -3.77 14.31
C LEU A 100 27.48 -5.15 14.37
N LEU A 101 26.87 -6.16 13.73
CA LEU A 101 27.41 -7.52 13.68
C LEU A 101 28.61 -7.66 12.72
N MET A 102 28.70 -6.84 11.68
CA MET A 102 29.85 -6.79 10.77
C MET A 102 31.05 -6.06 11.39
N ALA A 103 30.82 -5.07 12.25
CA ALA A 103 31.89 -4.38 12.99
C ALA A 103 32.55 -5.25 14.07
N SER A 104 31.82 -6.21 14.66
CA SER A 104 32.33 -7.10 15.73
C SER A 104 33.08 -8.33 15.22
N ARG A 105 33.22 -8.54 13.91
CA ARG A 105 33.94 -9.67 13.29
C ARG A 105 35.29 -9.26 12.67
N SER A 106 35.76 -8.04 12.96
CA SER A 106 37.06 -7.53 12.53
C SER A 106 37.93 -7.21 13.76
N GLU A 107 38.13 -8.21 14.62
CA GLU A 107 39.23 -8.27 15.60
C GLU A 107 39.81 -9.68 15.62
#